data_AF-A0A6B2SZW1-F1
#
_entry.id   AF-A0A6B2SZW1-F1
#
_cell.length_a   1.000
_cell.length_b   1.000
_cell.length_c   1.000
_cell.angle_alpha   90.00
_cell.angle_beta   90.00
_cell.angle_gamma   90.00
#
_symmetry.space_group_name_H-M   'P 1'
#
loop_
_entity.id
_entity.type
_entity.pdbx_description
1 polymer ?
#
loop_
_entity_poly.entity_id
_entity_poly.type
_entity_poly.pdbx_seq_one_letter_code
_entity_poly.pdbx_strand_id
1 'polypeptide(L)'
;AALAIGGQLPLVLLLATGPWLLANGVTPGALVGALAYVTQALLPALHNLVHGLGASGSRLAIVLRRLIWDAPGNSAPCEDVTPERRTSPAPALRLSALTFAYGPHAEPVLKDLELTVARGEHLAVVGPSGIGKSTMAGIVAGLLEPDAGDVRVDGHAVRGPGAVGRRVLIPQEAYVFTGTLRDNLRYLREDPVPDPELLAAAEAIGLTPLVERLGGPDADLVPAELSAGERQLIALTRAYLSYAPLVILDEATCHLDPVAESRAERAFAARPGGTLVVIAHRISSARRADRVLVMDGAHALCGRHDELMERSPLYRDLNGAGEWGAAPDEEAAVSHPPLSLRDPYRVDPVPRPGLPGDRGHVVAHRSVGQMEAVGDLGDRRAPGGE
;
A
#
# COMPACT_ATOMS: atom_id res chain seq x y z
N ALA A 1 -19.91 -3.23 41.62
CA ALA A 1 -20.41 -4.19 42.63
C ALA A 1 -19.27 -4.91 43.37
N ALA A 2 -18.39 -5.65 42.68
CA ALA A 2 -17.29 -6.40 43.32
C ALA A 2 -16.32 -5.53 44.14
N LEU A 3 -16.01 -4.31 43.70
CA LEU A 3 -15.14 -3.37 44.42
C LEU A 3 -15.79 -2.76 45.67
N ALA A 4 -17.07 -2.42 45.59
CA ALA A 4 -17.82 -1.90 46.73
C ALA A 4 -18.00 -2.98 47.82
N ILE A 5 -18.28 -4.22 47.42
CA ILE A 5 -18.49 -5.33 48.36
C ILE A 5 -17.15 -5.91 48.85
N GLY A 6 -16.14 -6.04 48.00
CA GLY A 6 -14.84 -6.63 48.37
C GLY A 6 -13.89 -5.69 49.10
N GLY A 7 -13.98 -4.38 48.84
CA GLY A 7 -13.08 -3.37 49.40
C GLY A 7 -13.61 -2.63 50.63
N GLN A 8 -14.89 -2.26 50.63
CA GLN A 8 -15.47 -1.42 51.69
C GLN A 8 -16.12 -2.23 52.81
N LEU A 9 -16.61 -3.45 52.53
CA LEU A 9 -17.25 -4.31 53.53
C LEU A 9 -16.29 -4.74 54.65
N PRO A 10 -15.02 -5.13 54.40
CA PRO A 10 -14.07 -5.44 55.47
C PRO A 10 -13.78 -4.23 56.37
N LEU A 11 -13.75 -3.02 55.79
CA LEU A 11 -13.54 -1.77 56.52
C LEU A 11 -14.73 -1.46 57.45
N VAL A 12 -15.95 -1.58 56.91
CA VAL A 12 -17.20 -1.37 57.68
C VAL A 12 -17.34 -2.41 58.78
N LEU A 13 -17.02 -3.68 58.51
CA LEU A 13 -17.07 -4.76 59.49
C LEU A 13 -16.05 -4.55 60.61
N LEU A 14 -14.83 -4.13 60.28
CA LEU A 14 -13.78 -3.84 61.26
C LEU A 14 -14.16 -2.67 62.19
N LEU A 15 -14.74 -1.60 61.63
CA LEU A 15 -15.23 -0.46 62.40
C LEU A 15 -16.44 -0.82 63.27
N ALA A 16 -17.38 -1.60 62.74
CA ALA A 16 -18.58 -2.04 63.46
C ALA A 16 -18.27 -3.02 64.61
N THR A 17 -17.27 -3.89 64.44
CA THR A 17 -16.86 -4.87 65.46
C THR A 17 -15.78 -4.35 66.41
N GLY A 18 -15.20 -3.18 66.15
CA GLY A 18 -14.13 -2.57 66.95
C GLY A 18 -14.41 -2.52 68.46
N PRO A 19 -15.57 -2.02 68.92
CA PRO A 19 -15.90 -1.96 70.35
C PRO A 19 -15.94 -3.34 71.02
N TRP A 20 -16.46 -4.35 70.31
CA TRP A 20 -16.52 -5.73 70.79
C TRP A 20 -15.13 -6.38 70.81
N LEU A 21 -14.29 -6.12 69.81
CA LEU A 21 -12.91 -6.61 69.74
C LEU A 21 -12.04 -6.04 70.87
N LEU A 22 -12.19 -4.75 71.18
CA LEU A 22 -11.50 -4.11 72.31
C LEU A 22 -11.93 -4.73 73.66
N ALA A 23 -13.22 -5.05 73.81
CA ALA A 23 -13.73 -5.71 75.02
C ALA A 23 -13.22 -7.15 75.18
N ASN A 24 -12.81 -7.81 74.10
CA ASN A 24 -12.27 -9.17 74.09
C ASN A 24 -10.74 -9.24 74.00
N GLY A 25 -10.04 -8.15 74.35
CA GLY A 25 -8.58 -8.15 74.53
C GLY A 25 -7.74 -7.79 73.30
N VAL A 26 -8.36 -7.32 72.20
CA VAL A 26 -7.61 -6.78 71.07
C VAL A 26 -7.09 -5.39 71.43
N THR A 27 -5.82 -5.11 71.11
CA THR A 27 -5.23 -3.79 71.39
C THR A 27 -5.67 -2.75 70.37
N PRO A 28 -5.78 -1.47 70.75
CA PRO A 28 -6.04 -0.38 69.80
C PRO A 28 -5.04 -0.33 68.64
N GLY A 29 -3.76 -0.66 68.92
CA GLY A 29 -2.71 -0.73 67.90
C GLY A 29 -2.95 -1.83 66.84
N ALA A 30 -3.49 -2.98 67.24
CA ALA A 30 -3.85 -4.05 66.30
C ALA A 30 -5.03 -3.65 65.40
N LEU A 31 -6.01 -2.92 65.94
CA LEU A 31 -7.13 -2.36 65.15
C LEU A 31 -6.67 -1.31 64.15
N VAL A 32 -5.80 -0.39 64.56
CA VAL A 32 -5.20 0.62 63.67
C VAL A 32 -4.34 -0.07 62.60
N GLY A 33 -3.56 -1.09 62.98
CA GLY A 33 -2.78 -1.89 62.03
C GLY A 33 -3.64 -2.64 61.01
N ALA A 34 -4.75 -3.25 61.45
CA ALA A 34 -5.70 -3.91 60.56
C ALA A 34 -6.40 -2.92 59.61
N LEU A 35 -6.77 -1.74 60.11
CA LEU A 35 -7.34 -0.67 59.29
C LEU A 35 -6.34 -0.16 58.24
N ALA A 36 -5.08 0.05 58.65
CA ALA A 36 -4.00 0.43 57.75
C ALA A 36 -3.76 -0.65 56.68
N TYR A 37 -3.75 -1.93 57.06
CA TYR A 37 -3.60 -3.04 56.11
C TYR A 37 -4.72 -3.09 55.07
N VAL A 38 -5.98 -2.98 55.50
CA VAL A 38 -7.13 -3.00 54.57
C VAL A 38 -7.08 -1.82 53.60
N THR A 39 -6.76 -0.62 54.10
CA THR A 39 -6.78 0.61 53.29
C THR A 39 -5.55 0.78 52.40
N GLN A 40 -4.37 0.36 52.87
CA GLN A 40 -3.09 0.61 52.17
C GLN A 40 -2.59 -0.59 51.37
N ALA A 41 -2.99 -1.83 51.69
CA ALA A 41 -2.54 -3.02 50.98
C ALA A 41 -3.66 -3.72 50.20
N LEU A 42 -4.75 -4.09 50.88
CA LEU A 42 -5.79 -4.93 50.28
C LEU A 42 -6.60 -4.18 49.20
N LEU A 43 -7.03 -2.96 49.50
CA LEU A 43 -7.85 -2.17 48.58
C LEU A 43 -7.08 -1.78 47.29
N PRO A 44 -5.82 -1.30 47.35
CA PRO A 44 -5.03 -1.04 46.14
C PRO A 44 -4.73 -2.31 45.34
N ALA A 45 -4.45 -3.44 45.99
CA ALA A 45 -4.22 -4.70 45.28
C ALA A 45 -5.45 -5.17 44.49
N LEU A 46 -6.65 -5.03 45.06
CA LEU A 46 -7.90 -5.41 44.41
C LEU A 46 -8.26 -4.46 43.26
N HIS A 47 -8.02 -3.15 43.44
CA HIS A 47 -8.14 -2.17 42.35
C HIS A 47 -7.19 -2.50 41.19
N ASN A 48 -5.91 -2.78 41.49
CA ASN A 48 -4.92 -3.11 40.47
C ASN A 48 -5.26 -4.40 39.73
N LEU A 49 -5.82 -5.40 40.42
CA LEU A 49 -6.27 -6.64 39.80
C LEU A 49 -7.46 -6.42 38.87
N VAL A 50 -8.48 -5.69 39.32
CA VAL A 50 -9.70 -5.43 38.52
C VAL A 50 -9.40 -4.55 37.31
N HIS A 51 -8.62 -3.48 37.51
CA HIS A 51 -8.23 -2.60 36.41
C HIS A 51 -7.23 -3.28 35.46
N GLY A 52 -6.27 -4.04 36.00
CA GLY A 52 -5.28 -4.79 35.21
C GLY A 52 -5.92 -5.91 34.38
N LEU A 53 -6.74 -6.76 34.98
CA LEU A 53 -7.41 -7.85 34.26
C LEU A 53 -8.54 -7.35 33.36
N GLY A 54 -9.30 -6.34 33.81
CA GLY A 54 -10.43 -5.81 33.04
C GLY A 54 -9.99 -5.01 31.82
N ALA A 55 -9.14 -4.00 32.01
CA ALA A 55 -8.74 -3.11 30.93
C ALA A 55 -7.65 -3.71 30.05
N SER A 56 -6.59 -4.30 30.63
CA SER A 56 -5.51 -4.88 29.83
C SER A 56 -5.91 -6.23 29.23
N GLY A 57 -6.69 -7.04 29.95
CA GLY A 57 -7.19 -8.32 29.45
C GLY A 57 -8.17 -8.16 28.29
N SER A 58 -9.10 -7.21 28.33
CA SER A 58 -10.01 -6.93 27.21
C SER A 58 -9.27 -6.37 26.00
N ARG A 59 -8.32 -5.44 26.20
CA ARG A 59 -7.47 -4.92 25.11
C ARG A 59 -6.65 -6.03 24.47
N LEU A 60 -6.00 -6.88 25.27
CA LEU A 60 -5.22 -8.01 24.78
C LEU A 60 -6.12 -9.00 24.02
N ALA A 61 -7.30 -9.34 24.55
CA ALA A 61 -8.23 -10.23 23.88
C ALA A 61 -8.74 -9.66 22.55
N ILE A 62 -9.01 -8.34 22.47
CA ILE A 62 -9.41 -7.68 21.22
C ILE A 62 -8.25 -7.69 20.21
N VAL A 63 -7.03 -7.37 20.66
CA VAL A 63 -5.84 -7.38 19.79
C VAL A 63 -5.57 -8.78 19.27
N LEU A 64 -5.57 -9.79 20.15
CA LEU A 64 -5.39 -11.20 19.76
C LEU A 64 -6.51 -11.66 18.82
N ARG A 65 -7.76 -11.31 19.10
CA ARG A 65 -8.88 -11.66 18.22
C ARG A 65 -8.73 -11.02 16.84
N ARG A 66 -8.29 -9.77 16.75
CA ARG A 66 -8.02 -9.11 15.45
C ARG A 66 -6.89 -9.80 14.70
N LEU A 67 -5.77 -10.06 15.38
CA LEU A 67 -4.61 -10.76 14.78
C LEU A 67 -4.94 -12.18 14.30
N ILE A 68 -5.80 -12.91 15.01
CA ILE A 68 -6.16 -14.29 14.67
C ILE A 68 -7.26 -14.35 13.59
N TRP A 69 -8.16 -13.37 13.54
CA TRP A 69 -9.30 -13.38 12.61
C TRP A 69 -8.95 -12.82 11.22
N ASP A 70 -7.95 -11.93 11.11
CA ASP A 70 -7.50 -11.36 9.83
C ASP A 70 -6.42 -12.19 9.12
N ALA A 71 -6.28 -13.48 9.45
CA ALA A 71 -5.54 -14.40 8.59
C ALA A 71 -6.52 -14.98 7.55
N PRO A 72 -6.69 -14.37 6.35
CA PRO A 72 -7.31 -15.09 5.25
C PRO A 72 -6.52 -16.40 5.08
N GLY A 73 -7.28 -17.50 5.05
CA GLY A 73 -6.79 -18.85 5.28
C GLY A 73 -5.45 -19.12 4.62
N ASN A 74 -4.57 -19.78 5.39
CA ASN A 74 -3.38 -20.48 4.92
C ASN A 74 -3.49 -20.81 3.42
N SER A 75 -2.75 -20.08 2.60
CA SER A 75 -2.30 -20.62 1.32
C SER A 75 -1.57 -21.91 1.67
N ALA A 76 -2.19 -23.05 1.37
CA ALA A 76 -1.55 -24.34 1.52
C ALA A 76 -0.17 -24.28 0.81
N PRO A 77 0.87 -24.95 1.35
CA PRO A 77 2.12 -25.11 0.64
C PRO A 77 1.86 -25.59 -0.79
N CYS A 78 2.57 -25.02 -1.76
CA CYS A 78 2.57 -25.47 -3.14
C CYS A 78 2.75 -26.99 -3.20
N GLU A 79 1.66 -27.72 -3.46
CA GLU A 79 1.78 -29.01 -4.12
C GLU A 79 1.88 -28.72 -5.62
N ASP A 80 2.92 -29.27 -6.24
CA ASP A 80 3.12 -29.25 -7.69
C ASP A 80 1.93 -29.89 -8.40
N VAL A 81 0.94 -29.06 -8.77
CA VAL A 81 -0.15 -29.49 -9.62
C VAL A 81 0.46 -29.78 -10.99
N THR A 82 0.48 -31.07 -11.35
CA THR A 82 0.95 -31.56 -12.64
C THR A 82 0.21 -30.82 -13.76
N PRO A 83 0.91 -30.21 -14.74
CA PRO A 83 0.25 -29.42 -15.76
C PRO A 83 -0.64 -30.32 -16.63
N GLU A 84 -1.94 -30.07 -16.62
CA GLU A 84 -2.86 -30.59 -17.64
C GLU A 84 -2.34 -30.17 -19.02
N ARG A 85 -1.94 -31.15 -19.84
CA ARG A 85 -1.50 -30.92 -21.22
C ARG A 85 -2.66 -30.33 -22.02
N ARG A 86 -2.67 -29.02 -22.18
CA ARG A 86 -3.51 -28.32 -23.16
C ARG A 86 -2.79 -28.22 -24.50
N THR A 87 -3.48 -28.60 -25.56
CA THR A 87 -2.98 -28.75 -26.93
C THR A 87 -2.91 -27.44 -27.72
N SER A 88 -3.07 -26.28 -27.07
CA SER A 88 -2.85 -24.96 -27.65
C SER A 88 -2.32 -24.02 -26.58
N PRO A 89 -1.39 -23.10 -26.89
CA PRO A 89 -0.86 -22.17 -25.91
C PRO A 89 -2.00 -21.31 -25.35
N ALA A 90 -2.16 -21.31 -24.03
CA ALA A 90 -3.17 -20.49 -23.37
C ALA A 90 -2.92 -18.99 -23.67
N PRO A 91 -3.98 -18.17 -23.79
CA PRO A 91 -3.83 -16.72 -23.90
C PRO A 91 -3.11 -16.17 -22.67
N ALA A 92 -2.43 -15.04 -22.84
CA ALA A 92 -1.72 -14.37 -21.76
C ALA A 92 -2.70 -13.87 -20.69
N LEU A 93 -3.87 -13.35 -21.11
CA LEU A 93 -4.95 -12.95 -20.22
C LEU A 93 -6.30 -13.37 -20.81
N ARG A 94 -7.18 -13.92 -19.97
CA ARG A 94 -8.59 -14.18 -20.28
C ARG A 94 -9.48 -13.71 -19.14
N LEU A 95 -10.43 -12.83 -19.46
CA LEU A 95 -11.55 -12.42 -18.62
C LEU A 95 -12.82 -13.03 -19.22
N SER A 96 -13.63 -13.70 -18.40
CA SER A 96 -14.87 -14.35 -18.85
C SER A 96 -16.02 -13.97 -17.92
N ALA A 97 -16.99 -13.22 -18.46
CA ALA A 97 -18.15 -12.67 -17.74
C ALA A 97 -17.77 -11.99 -16.41
N LEU A 98 -16.70 -11.18 -16.43
CA LEU A 98 -16.14 -10.59 -15.24
C LEU A 98 -17.06 -9.50 -14.68
N THR A 99 -17.52 -9.68 -13.44
CA THR A 99 -18.34 -8.72 -12.70
C THR A 99 -17.74 -8.41 -11.34
N PHE A 100 -17.71 -7.13 -10.97
CA PHE A 100 -17.18 -6.66 -9.68
C PHE A 100 -17.86 -5.37 -9.19
N ALA A 101 -18.19 -5.33 -7.90
CA ALA A 101 -18.69 -4.19 -7.15
C ALA A 101 -17.91 -4.02 -5.83
N TYR A 102 -17.68 -2.78 -5.38
CA TYR A 102 -16.97 -2.51 -4.12
C TYR A 102 -17.80 -2.82 -2.85
N GLY A 103 -19.06 -3.20 -3.01
CA GLY A 103 -19.91 -3.55 -1.89
C GLY A 103 -21.16 -4.30 -2.35
N PRO A 104 -21.81 -5.02 -1.44
CA PRO A 104 -22.92 -5.92 -1.76
C PRO A 104 -24.17 -5.21 -2.32
N HIS A 105 -24.25 -3.89 -2.14
CA HIS A 105 -25.34 -3.04 -2.62
C HIS A 105 -24.86 -1.92 -3.55
N ALA A 106 -23.58 -1.94 -3.94
CA ALA A 106 -23.05 -0.99 -4.90
C ALA A 106 -23.38 -1.45 -6.33
N GLU A 107 -23.53 -0.51 -7.25
CA GLU A 107 -23.58 -0.85 -8.66
C GLU A 107 -22.25 -1.46 -9.10
N PRO A 108 -22.26 -2.52 -9.94
CA PRO A 108 -21.02 -3.11 -10.45
C PRO A 108 -20.23 -2.09 -11.26
N VAL A 109 -18.95 -1.93 -10.90
CA VAL A 109 -17.99 -1.11 -11.64
C VAL A 109 -17.56 -1.82 -12.92
N LEU A 110 -17.44 -3.15 -12.86
CA LEU A 110 -17.26 -4.01 -14.02
C LEU A 110 -18.46 -4.93 -14.12
N LYS A 111 -19.03 -5.09 -15.31
CA LYS A 111 -20.20 -5.93 -15.55
C LYS A 111 -19.99 -6.77 -16.79
N ASP A 112 -20.07 -8.08 -16.62
CA ASP A 112 -20.00 -9.08 -17.70
C ASP A 112 -18.85 -8.85 -18.69
N LEU A 113 -17.69 -8.36 -18.20
CA LEU A 113 -16.57 -7.99 -19.06
C LEU A 113 -15.90 -9.23 -19.65
N GLU A 114 -15.82 -9.26 -20.98
CA GLU A 114 -15.11 -10.28 -21.76
C GLU A 114 -13.87 -9.68 -22.43
N LEU A 115 -12.73 -10.34 -22.25
CA LEU A 115 -11.47 -9.93 -22.87
C LEU A 115 -10.57 -11.14 -23.03
N THR A 116 -9.92 -11.24 -24.19
CA THR A 116 -8.83 -12.20 -24.41
C THR A 116 -7.65 -11.45 -25.03
N VAL A 117 -6.49 -11.61 -24.39
CA VAL A 117 -5.21 -11.03 -24.81
C VAL A 117 -4.26 -12.17 -25.17
N ALA A 118 -3.78 -12.17 -26.40
CA ALA A 118 -2.82 -13.14 -26.90
C ALA A 118 -1.44 -12.92 -26.28
N ARG A 119 -0.59 -13.95 -26.31
CA ARG A 119 0.80 -13.81 -25.85
C ARG A 119 1.56 -12.86 -26.78
N GLY A 120 2.31 -11.94 -26.20
CA GLY A 120 3.08 -10.95 -26.95
C GLY A 120 2.24 -9.77 -27.46
N GLU A 121 0.95 -9.72 -27.14
CA GLU A 121 0.07 -8.62 -27.54
C GLU A 121 0.30 -7.39 -26.64
N HIS A 122 0.33 -6.21 -27.26
CA HIS A 122 0.27 -4.92 -26.58
C HIS A 122 -1.18 -4.40 -26.62
N LEU A 123 -1.85 -4.42 -25.46
CA LEU A 123 -3.20 -3.90 -25.28
C LEU A 123 -3.16 -2.56 -24.54
N ALA A 124 -3.81 -1.53 -25.08
CA ALA A 124 -4.13 -0.31 -24.34
C ALA A 124 -5.56 -0.36 -23.80
N VAL A 125 -5.78 0.14 -22.59
CA VAL A 125 -7.08 0.25 -21.94
C VAL A 125 -7.40 1.71 -21.76
N VAL A 126 -8.52 2.15 -22.30
CA VAL A 126 -8.94 3.56 -22.38
C VAL A 126 -10.37 3.74 -21.90
N GLY A 127 -10.67 4.92 -21.39
CA GLY A 127 -12.01 5.27 -20.93
C GLY A 127 -11.98 6.38 -19.87
N PRO A 128 -13.14 6.96 -19.52
CA PRO A 128 -13.25 8.04 -18.55
C PRO A 128 -12.62 7.71 -17.19
N SER A 129 -12.34 8.75 -16.39
CA SER A 129 -11.92 8.55 -15.01
C SER A 129 -13.02 7.86 -14.20
N GLY A 130 -12.65 6.98 -13.27
CA GLY A 130 -13.60 6.24 -12.43
C GLY A 130 -14.33 5.07 -13.09
N ILE A 131 -14.08 4.79 -14.38
CA ILE A 131 -14.81 3.73 -15.12
C ILE A 131 -14.40 2.28 -14.78
N GLY A 132 -13.42 2.10 -13.88
CA GLY A 132 -12.99 0.77 -13.44
C GLY A 132 -11.72 0.21 -14.07
N LYS A 133 -10.93 1.01 -14.82
CA LYS A 133 -9.65 0.55 -15.42
C LYS A 133 -8.69 0.00 -14.37
N SER A 134 -8.39 0.78 -13.33
CA SER A 134 -7.52 0.37 -12.22
C SER A 134 -8.14 -0.78 -11.40
N THR A 135 -9.47 -0.86 -11.35
CA THR A 135 -10.18 -2.00 -10.73
C THR A 135 -9.94 -3.29 -11.50
N MET A 136 -10.04 -3.24 -12.83
CA MET A 136 -9.68 -4.37 -13.71
C MET A 136 -8.21 -4.75 -13.52
N ALA A 137 -7.28 -3.79 -13.50
CA ALA A 137 -5.87 -4.08 -13.22
C ALA A 137 -5.67 -4.76 -11.86
N GLY A 138 -6.35 -4.30 -10.81
CA GLY A 138 -6.31 -4.91 -9.48
C GLY A 138 -6.80 -6.36 -9.48
N ILE A 139 -7.89 -6.65 -10.19
CA ILE A 139 -8.42 -8.03 -10.33
C ILE A 139 -7.45 -8.90 -11.12
N VAL A 140 -6.94 -8.43 -12.27
CA VAL A 140 -5.96 -9.18 -13.07
C VAL A 140 -4.68 -9.42 -12.27
N ALA A 141 -4.26 -8.45 -11.46
CA ALA A 141 -3.16 -8.55 -10.52
C ALA A 141 -3.46 -9.47 -9.32
N GLY A 142 -4.68 -9.98 -9.17
CA GLY A 142 -5.13 -10.82 -8.06
C GLY A 142 -5.22 -10.09 -6.72
N LEU A 143 -5.19 -8.76 -6.72
CA LEU A 143 -5.35 -7.91 -5.54
C LEU A 143 -6.83 -7.80 -5.13
N LEU A 144 -7.75 -7.92 -6.08
CA LEU A 144 -9.20 -7.92 -5.85
C LEU A 144 -9.81 -9.26 -6.27
N GLU A 145 -10.87 -9.69 -5.57
CA GLU A 145 -11.67 -10.85 -5.99
C GLU A 145 -12.79 -10.38 -6.89
N PRO A 146 -13.04 -11.04 -8.04
CA PRO A 146 -14.27 -10.80 -8.77
C PRO A 146 -15.48 -11.35 -8.01
N ASP A 147 -16.64 -10.69 -8.11
CA ASP A 147 -17.90 -11.20 -7.55
C ASP A 147 -18.46 -12.35 -8.40
N ALA A 148 -18.26 -12.26 -9.72
CA ALA A 148 -18.60 -13.31 -10.67
C ALA A 148 -17.66 -13.31 -11.88
N GLY A 149 -17.63 -14.45 -12.58
CA GLY A 149 -16.77 -14.66 -13.73
C GLY A 149 -15.45 -15.37 -13.39
N ASP A 150 -14.57 -15.47 -14.38
CA ASP A 150 -13.28 -16.14 -14.27
C ASP A 150 -12.17 -15.28 -14.89
N VAL A 151 -11.02 -15.25 -14.21
CA VAL A 151 -9.85 -14.45 -14.60
C VAL A 151 -8.63 -15.35 -14.60
N ARG A 152 -8.05 -15.54 -15.78
CA ARG A 152 -6.90 -16.42 -15.99
C ARG A 152 -5.73 -15.70 -16.66
N VAL A 153 -4.53 -15.91 -16.11
CA VAL A 153 -3.25 -15.46 -16.66
C VAL A 153 -2.43 -16.68 -17.02
N ASP A 154 -1.99 -16.79 -18.27
CA ASP A 154 -1.30 -17.98 -18.79
C ASP A 154 -2.05 -19.29 -18.50
N GLY A 155 -3.39 -19.25 -18.58
CA GLY A 155 -4.28 -20.38 -18.31
C GLY A 155 -4.48 -20.73 -16.83
N HIS A 156 -3.83 -20.03 -15.90
CA HIS A 156 -3.95 -20.24 -14.46
C HIS A 156 -4.86 -19.18 -13.83
N ALA A 157 -5.63 -19.54 -12.81
CA ALA A 157 -6.39 -18.56 -12.06
C ALA A 157 -5.46 -17.49 -11.45
N VAL A 158 -5.93 -16.24 -11.38
CA VAL A 158 -5.13 -15.13 -10.81
C VAL A 158 -4.90 -15.26 -9.29
N ARG A 159 -5.64 -16.16 -8.63
CA ARG A 159 -5.50 -16.49 -7.21
C ARG A 159 -5.33 -18.00 -7.05
N GLY A 160 -4.60 -18.39 -6.01
CA GLY A 160 -4.30 -19.79 -5.68
C GLY A 160 -2.86 -20.21 -6.00
N PRO A 161 -2.55 -21.51 -5.81
CA PRO A 161 -1.22 -22.05 -6.04
C PRO A 161 -0.74 -21.81 -7.49
N GLY A 162 0.50 -21.33 -7.65
CA GLY A 162 1.09 -21.09 -8.97
C GLY A 162 0.67 -19.79 -9.68
N ALA A 163 -0.06 -18.89 -8.99
CA ALA A 163 -0.45 -17.59 -9.53
C ALA A 163 0.68 -16.54 -9.49
N VAL A 164 1.66 -16.70 -8.60
CA VAL A 164 2.79 -15.78 -8.40
C VAL A 164 3.77 -15.88 -9.58
N GLY A 165 4.44 -14.77 -9.90
CA GLY A 165 5.50 -14.72 -10.92
C GLY A 165 5.00 -14.75 -12.37
N ARG A 166 3.68 -14.86 -12.62
CA ARG A 166 3.10 -14.84 -13.97
C ARG A 166 2.74 -13.45 -14.49
N ARG A 167 2.70 -12.48 -13.58
CA ARG A 167 2.32 -11.10 -13.89
C ARG A 167 3.04 -10.12 -12.97
N VAL A 168 3.18 -8.89 -13.43
CA VAL A 168 3.60 -7.75 -12.62
C VAL A 168 2.64 -6.59 -12.87
N LEU A 169 2.22 -5.93 -11.79
CA LEU A 169 1.46 -4.69 -11.82
C LEU A 169 2.37 -3.55 -11.39
N ILE A 170 2.39 -2.49 -12.17
CA ILE A 170 2.96 -1.20 -11.77
C ILE A 170 1.79 -0.25 -11.56
N PRO A 171 1.49 0.14 -10.31
CA PRO A 171 0.44 1.11 -10.03
C PRO A 171 0.86 2.52 -10.46
N GLN A 172 -0.11 3.43 -10.49
CA GLN A 172 0.09 4.85 -10.82
C GLN A 172 1.14 5.50 -9.92
N GLU A 173 1.07 5.22 -8.62
CA GLU A 173 2.05 5.65 -7.61
C GLU A 173 3.14 4.59 -7.43
N ALA A 174 4.29 4.83 -8.07
CA ALA A 174 5.45 3.95 -7.97
C ALA A 174 6.05 3.93 -6.55
N TYR A 175 6.19 2.74 -5.99
CA TYR A 175 6.81 2.52 -4.68
C TYR A 175 8.31 2.25 -4.78
N VAL A 176 9.11 3.05 -4.08
CA VAL A 176 10.57 2.87 -3.89
C VAL A 176 10.83 2.81 -2.38
N PHE A 177 11.61 1.83 -1.94
CA PHE A 177 11.94 1.63 -0.53
C PHE A 177 13.38 2.07 -0.23
N THR A 178 13.65 2.33 1.05
CA THR A 178 15.00 2.66 1.54
C THR A 178 15.94 1.46 1.41
N GLY A 179 17.11 1.66 0.81
CA GLY A 179 18.08 0.61 0.51
C GLY A 179 18.88 0.98 -0.74
N THR A 180 19.62 0.06 -1.33
CA THR A 180 20.37 0.37 -2.56
C THR A 180 19.45 0.46 -3.78
N LEU A 181 19.92 1.12 -4.84
CA LEU A 181 19.26 1.09 -6.14
C LEU A 181 19.15 -0.35 -6.65
N ARG A 182 20.19 -1.17 -6.49
CA ARG A 182 20.21 -2.59 -6.87
C ARG A 182 19.12 -3.37 -6.16
N ASP A 183 18.96 -3.18 -4.84
CA ASP A 183 17.89 -3.83 -4.08
C ASP A 183 16.51 -3.46 -4.59
N ASN A 184 16.32 -2.18 -4.89
CA ASN A 184 15.09 -1.72 -5.50
C ASN A 184 14.87 -2.35 -6.88
N LEU A 185 15.89 -2.48 -7.73
CA LEU A 185 15.73 -3.03 -9.08
C LEU A 185 15.48 -4.55 -9.09
N ARG A 186 16.12 -5.30 -8.18
CA ARG A 186 15.98 -6.76 -8.09
C ARG A 186 14.75 -7.25 -7.32
N TYR A 187 13.94 -6.34 -6.78
CA TYR A 187 12.85 -6.70 -5.86
C TYR A 187 11.88 -7.78 -6.38
N LEU A 188 11.67 -7.87 -7.70
CA LEU A 188 10.80 -8.87 -8.34
C LEU A 188 11.55 -10.06 -8.95
N ARG A 189 12.81 -10.26 -8.55
CA ARG A 189 13.70 -11.31 -9.02
C ARG A 189 14.29 -12.04 -7.82
N GLU A 190 14.06 -13.35 -7.78
CA GLU A 190 14.61 -14.22 -6.73
C GLU A 190 16.09 -14.53 -6.98
N ASP A 191 16.46 -14.70 -8.25
CA ASP A 191 17.83 -14.96 -8.66
C ASP A 191 18.71 -13.69 -8.59
N PRO A 192 20.01 -13.83 -8.29
CA PRO A 192 20.96 -12.74 -8.43
C PRO A 192 20.96 -12.19 -9.86
N VAL A 193 20.83 -10.87 -10.00
CA VAL A 193 20.88 -10.17 -11.28
C VAL A 193 22.31 -9.63 -11.49
N PRO A 194 23.05 -10.10 -12.51
CA PRO A 194 24.39 -9.60 -12.83
C PRO A 194 24.36 -8.13 -13.24
N ASP A 195 25.43 -7.39 -12.95
CA ASP A 195 25.56 -5.96 -13.30
C ASP A 195 25.29 -5.65 -14.77
N PRO A 196 25.78 -6.43 -15.76
CA PRO A 196 25.47 -6.17 -17.16
C PRO A 196 23.97 -6.24 -17.48
N GLU A 197 23.24 -7.16 -16.85
CA GLU A 197 21.78 -7.29 -17.04
C GLU A 197 21.04 -6.12 -16.41
N LEU A 198 21.45 -5.70 -15.20
CA LEU A 198 20.89 -4.54 -14.52
C LEU A 198 21.10 -3.26 -15.33
N LEU A 199 22.31 -3.04 -15.85
CA LEU A 199 22.64 -1.87 -16.67
C LEU A 199 21.92 -1.89 -18.03
N ALA A 200 21.78 -3.06 -18.65
CA ALA A 200 21.02 -3.20 -19.89
C ALA A 200 19.52 -2.90 -19.68
N ALA A 201 18.94 -3.32 -18.56
CA ALA A 201 17.57 -2.97 -18.21
C ALA A 201 17.41 -1.46 -17.93
N ALA A 202 18.37 -0.87 -17.20
CA ALA A 202 18.41 0.56 -16.96
C ALA A 202 18.51 1.34 -18.28
N GLU A 203 19.31 0.89 -19.24
CA GLU A 203 19.38 1.47 -20.57
C GLU A 203 18.09 1.28 -21.35
N ALA A 204 17.48 0.09 -21.35
CA ALA A 204 16.25 -0.16 -22.09
C ALA A 204 15.12 0.81 -21.67
N ILE A 205 14.95 1.02 -20.36
CA ILE A 205 13.90 1.89 -19.79
C ILE A 205 14.31 3.37 -19.77
N GLY A 206 15.61 3.69 -19.78
CA GLY A 206 16.11 5.07 -19.72
C GLY A 206 16.45 5.56 -18.30
N LEU A 207 16.73 4.64 -17.39
CA LEU A 207 17.18 4.92 -16.02
C LEU A 207 18.67 5.31 -15.94
N THR A 208 19.47 5.09 -17.00
CA THR A 208 20.93 5.33 -17.01
C THR A 208 21.37 6.67 -16.41
N PRO A 209 20.75 7.83 -16.76
CA PRO A 209 21.16 9.11 -16.18
C PRO A 209 20.97 9.18 -14.66
N LEU A 210 19.95 8.51 -14.13
CA LEU A 210 19.74 8.41 -12.69
C LEU A 210 20.80 7.53 -12.03
N VAL A 211 21.13 6.39 -12.65
CA VAL A 211 22.19 5.48 -12.14
C VAL A 211 23.52 6.21 -12.04
N GLU A 212 23.90 6.97 -13.08
CA GLU A 212 25.14 7.76 -13.11
C GLU A 212 25.13 8.85 -12.04
N ARG A 213 24.03 9.59 -11.90
CA ARG A 213 23.89 10.66 -10.92
C ARG A 213 23.99 10.16 -9.48
N LEU A 214 23.48 8.97 -9.20
CA LEU A 214 23.53 8.34 -7.88
C LEU A 214 24.90 7.73 -7.57
N GLY A 215 25.78 7.56 -8.57
CA GLY A 215 27.09 6.93 -8.39
C GLY A 215 27.09 5.41 -8.55
N GLY A 216 26.07 4.84 -9.21
CA GLY A 216 26.01 3.42 -9.57
C GLY A 216 24.83 2.66 -8.95
N PRO A 217 24.71 1.36 -9.27
CA PRO A 217 23.61 0.50 -8.78
C PRO A 217 23.67 0.26 -7.28
N ASP A 218 24.84 0.35 -6.65
CA ASP A 218 25.00 0.10 -5.21
C ASP A 218 24.84 1.36 -4.35
N ALA A 219 24.44 2.48 -4.96
CA ALA A 219 24.15 3.72 -4.26
C ALA A 219 22.90 3.59 -3.38
N ASP A 220 22.96 4.16 -2.18
CA ASP A 220 21.82 4.24 -1.26
C ASP A 220 20.73 5.18 -1.79
N LEU A 221 19.48 4.75 -1.70
CA LEU A 221 18.31 5.52 -2.09
C LEU A 221 17.57 6.06 -0.87
N VAL A 222 17.33 7.36 -0.89
CA VAL A 222 16.40 8.06 -0.01
C VAL A 222 15.14 8.41 -0.82
N PRO A 223 14.00 7.70 -0.64
CA PRO A 223 12.82 7.88 -1.51
C PRO A 223 12.27 9.31 -1.59
N ALA A 224 12.47 10.11 -0.53
CA ALA A 224 12.05 11.50 -0.44
C ALA A 224 12.85 12.44 -1.36
N GLU A 225 14.07 12.07 -1.76
CA GLU A 225 14.93 12.88 -2.63
C GLU A 225 14.68 12.64 -4.12
N LEU A 226 13.92 11.59 -4.46
CA LEU A 226 13.62 11.23 -5.84
C LEU A 226 12.44 12.06 -6.37
N SER A 227 12.49 12.41 -7.66
CA SER A 227 11.31 12.94 -8.35
C SER A 227 10.25 11.85 -8.58
N ALA A 228 9.02 12.25 -8.89
CA ALA A 228 7.96 11.30 -9.23
C ALA A 228 8.30 10.46 -10.47
N GLY A 229 8.88 11.09 -11.50
CA GLY A 229 9.34 10.40 -12.71
C GLY A 229 10.49 9.43 -12.43
N GLU A 230 11.42 9.77 -11.54
CA GLU A 230 12.51 8.87 -11.14
C GLU A 230 12.01 7.64 -10.40
N ARG A 231 11.05 7.80 -9.48
CA ARG A 231 10.39 6.66 -8.83
C ARG A 231 9.70 5.75 -9.85
N GLN A 232 9.03 6.33 -10.85
CA GLN A 232 8.43 5.57 -11.94
C GLN A 232 9.47 4.82 -12.79
N LEU A 233 10.57 5.45 -13.17
CA LEU A 233 11.64 4.78 -13.93
C LEU A 233 12.25 3.62 -13.14
N ILE A 234 12.44 3.76 -11.83
CA ILE A 234 12.90 2.67 -10.95
C ILE A 234 11.88 1.52 -10.96
N ALA A 235 10.59 1.82 -10.78
CA ALA A 235 9.54 0.80 -10.78
C ALA A 235 9.39 0.10 -12.14
N LEU A 236 9.47 0.86 -13.25
CA LEU A 236 9.47 0.33 -14.61
C LEU A 236 10.66 -0.59 -14.86
N THR A 237 11.87 -0.19 -14.43
CA THR A 237 13.08 -1.00 -14.58
C THR A 237 12.99 -2.28 -13.74
N ARG A 238 12.49 -2.18 -12.50
CA ARG A 238 12.19 -3.33 -11.63
C ARG A 238 11.23 -4.33 -12.29
N ALA A 239 10.16 -3.82 -12.90
CA ALA A 239 9.19 -4.68 -13.60
C ALA A 239 9.77 -5.27 -14.90
N TYR A 240 10.59 -4.51 -15.63
CA TYR A 240 11.26 -4.97 -16.83
C TYR A 240 12.18 -6.15 -16.56
N LEU A 241 12.91 -6.10 -15.42
CA LEU A 241 13.76 -7.19 -14.94
C LEU A 241 12.98 -8.44 -14.48
N SER A 242 11.68 -8.35 -14.22
CA SER A 242 10.88 -9.50 -13.79
C SER A 242 10.68 -10.52 -14.91
N TYR A 243 10.67 -11.81 -14.57
CA TYR A 243 10.32 -12.91 -15.49
C TYR A 243 8.82 -12.97 -15.86
N ALA A 244 7.99 -12.13 -15.25
CA ALA A 244 6.54 -12.15 -15.43
C ALA A 244 6.14 -11.96 -16.90
N PRO A 245 5.51 -12.93 -17.59
CA PRO A 245 5.13 -12.81 -19.00
C PRO A 245 4.06 -11.75 -19.27
N LEU A 246 3.25 -11.38 -18.28
CA LEU A 246 2.25 -10.32 -18.37
C LEU A 246 2.68 -9.09 -17.54
N VAL A 247 2.81 -7.94 -18.19
CA VAL A 247 3.08 -6.65 -17.53
C VAL A 247 1.84 -5.77 -17.61
N ILE A 248 1.42 -5.22 -16.48
CA ILE A 248 0.28 -4.31 -16.37
C ILE A 248 0.81 -2.96 -15.88
N LEU A 249 0.65 -1.93 -16.69
CA LEU A 249 1.01 -0.56 -16.37
C LEU A 249 -0.28 0.21 -16.09
N ASP A 250 -0.59 0.45 -14.82
CA ASP A 250 -1.74 1.26 -14.41
C ASP A 250 -1.31 2.72 -14.30
N GLU A 251 -1.37 3.46 -15.43
CA GLU A 251 -0.92 4.86 -15.50
C GLU A 251 0.51 5.10 -15.01
N ALA A 252 1.34 4.06 -15.03
CA ALA A 252 2.70 4.06 -14.49
C ALA A 252 3.68 4.98 -15.24
N THR A 253 3.25 5.60 -16.34
CA THR A 253 4.02 6.53 -17.18
C THR A 253 3.52 7.98 -17.06
N CYS A 254 2.56 8.28 -16.17
CA CYS A 254 1.91 9.58 -16.10
C CYS A 254 2.82 10.75 -15.69
N HIS A 255 3.91 10.49 -14.95
CA HIS A 255 4.90 11.50 -14.57
C HIS A 255 6.11 11.53 -15.52
N LEU A 256 6.06 10.78 -16.62
CA LEU A 256 7.09 10.77 -17.65
C LEU A 256 6.73 11.71 -18.80
N ASP A 257 7.75 12.31 -19.40
CA ASP A 257 7.59 13.00 -20.67
C ASP A 257 7.21 12.00 -21.78
N PRO A 258 6.61 12.45 -22.90
CA PRO A 258 6.17 11.56 -23.98
C PRO A 258 7.29 10.71 -24.61
N VAL A 259 8.54 11.18 -24.59
CA VAL A 259 9.68 10.43 -25.15
C VAL A 259 10.07 9.30 -24.22
N ALA A 260 10.15 9.55 -22.91
CA ALA A 260 10.42 8.55 -21.89
C ALA A 260 9.30 7.49 -21.83
N GLU A 261 8.03 7.90 -21.90
CA GLU A 261 6.88 7.00 -22.00
C GLU A 261 6.97 6.09 -23.24
N SER A 262 7.29 6.68 -24.40
CA SER A 262 7.51 5.95 -25.66
C SER A 262 8.65 4.96 -25.60
N ARG A 263 9.75 5.31 -24.92
CA ARG A 263 10.88 4.42 -24.71
C ARG A 263 10.48 3.22 -23.84
N ALA A 264 9.83 3.47 -22.69
CA ALA A 264 9.46 2.42 -21.74
C ALA A 264 8.48 1.41 -22.36
N GLU A 265 7.39 1.87 -22.99
CA GLU A 265 6.42 0.96 -23.63
C GLU A 265 7.04 0.13 -24.75
N ARG A 266 7.89 0.75 -25.60
CA ARG A 266 8.60 0.02 -26.66
C ARG A 266 9.56 -1.02 -26.09
N ALA A 267 10.24 -0.72 -24.99
CA ALA A 267 11.10 -1.69 -24.32
C ALA A 267 10.30 -2.92 -23.86
N PHE A 268 9.15 -2.71 -23.23
CA PHE A 268 8.27 -3.81 -22.81
C PHE A 268 7.69 -4.60 -24.00
N ALA A 269 7.23 -3.91 -25.05
CA ALA A 269 6.67 -4.54 -26.24
C ALA A 269 7.73 -5.33 -27.04
N ALA A 270 8.98 -4.86 -27.05
CA ALA A 270 10.09 -5.55 -27.69
C ALA A 270 10.61 -6.75 -26.88
N ARG A 271 10.16 -6.93 -25.64
CA ARG A 271 10.61 -8.02 -24.78
C ARG A 271 10.09 -9.36 -25.33
N PRO A 272 10.96 -10.34 -25.62
CA PRO A 272 10.53 -11.60 -26.22
C PRO A 272 9.46 -12.31 -25.40
N GLY A 273 8.29 -12.54 -26.01
CA GLY A 273 7.16 -13.20 -25.36
C GLY A 273 6.47 -12.39 -24.26
N GLY A 274 6.85 -11.12 -24.07
CA GLY A 274 6.23 -10.21 -23.10
C GLY A 274 4.89 -9.70 -23.62
N THR A 275 3.84 -9.88 -22.82
CA THR A 275 2.52 -9.29 -23.07
C THR A 275 2.41 -8.02 -22.24
N LEU A 276 1.90 -6.94 -22.83
CA LEU A 276 1.82 -5.63 -22.20
C LEU A 276 0.37 -5.14 -22.18
N VAL A 277 -0.13 -4.80 -21.00
CA VAL A 277 -1.42 -4.15 -20.80
C VAL A 277 -1.18 -2.76 -20.20
N VAL A 278 -1.50 -1.71 -20.94
CA VAL A 278 -1.31 -0.32 -20.50
C VAL A 278 -2.67 0.31 -20.26
N ILE A 279 -2.96 0.72 -19.02
CA ILE A 279 -4.04 1.65 -18.74
C ILE A 279 -3.51 3.04 -19.04
N ALA A 280 -3.99 3.59 -20.14
CA ALA A 280 -3.49 4.84 -20.67
C ALA A 280 -4.43 6.00 -20.31
N HIS A 281 -3.83 7.16 -20.06
CA HIS A 281 -4.53 8.46 -20.03
C HIS A 281 -4.29 9.31 -21.27
N ARG A 282 -3.42 8.84 -22.18
CA ARG A 282 -3.09 9.51 -23.42
C ARG A 282 -3.46 8.64 -24.59
N ILE A 283 -4.08 9.26 -25.59
CA ILE A 283 -4.43 8.58 -26.85
C ILE A 283 -3.19 8.10 -27.62
N SER A 284 -2.03 8.75 -27.40
CA SER A 284 -0.76 8.35 -28.00
C SER A 284 -0.32 6.94 -27.60
N SER A 285 -0.65 6.48 -26.39
CA SER A 285 -0.38 5.11 -25.94
C SER A 285 -1.34 4.13 -26.60
N ALA A 286 -2.61 4.51 -26.79
CA ALA A 286 -3.59 3.72 -27.54
C ALA A 286 -3.19 3.51 -29.01
N ARG A 287 -2.54 4.49 -29.64
CA ARG A 287 -2.03 4.38 -31.02
C ARG A 287 -0.82 3.46 -31.18
N ARG A 288 -0.09 3.19 -30.10
CA ARG A 288 1.09 2.30 -30.08
C ARG A 288 0.73 0.85 -29.75
N ALA A 289 -0.51 0.60 -29.33
CA ALA A 289 -1.02 -0.72 -29.00
C ALA A 289 -1.50 -1.47 -30.25
N ASP A 290 -1.39 -2.80 -30.21
CA ASP A 290 -1.94 -3.68 -31.24
C ASP A 290 -3.48 -3.62 -31.24
N ARG A 291 -4.03 -3.56 -30.02
CA ARG A 291 -5.48 -3.46 -29.76
C ARG A 291 -5.74 -2.49 -28.63
N VAL A 292 -6.94 -1.94 -28.63
CA VAL A 292 -7.42 -1.04 -27.59
C VAL A 292 -8.72 -1.61 -27.01
N LEU A 293 -8.83 -1.59 -25.69
CA LEU A 293 -10.05 -1.85 -24.94
C LEU A 293 -10.62 -0.51 -24.47
N VAL A 294 -11.76 -0.12 -25.03
CA VAL A 294 -12.52 1.07 -24.64
C VAL A 294 -13.55 0.65 -23.61
N MET A 295 -13.46 1.20 -22.40
CA MET A 295 -14.44 1.02 -21.33
C MET A 295 -15.40 2.21 -21.29
N ASP A 296 -16.69 1.93 -21.46
CA ASP A 296 -17.78 2.91 -21.52
C ASP A 296 -18.98 2.45 -20.67
N GLY A 297 -18.92 2.78 -19.38
CA GLY A 297 -19.92 2.36 -18.40
C GLY A 297 -19.96 0.84 -18.29
N ALA A 298 -21.14 0.26 -18.52
CA ALA A 298 -21.35 -1.18 -18.51
C ALA A 298 -20.89 -1.89 -19.81
N HIS A 299 -20.45 -1.14 -20.83
CA HIS A 299 -20.03 -1.70 -22.10
C HIS A 299 -18.52 -1.59 -22.26
N ALA A 300 -17.93 -2.62 -22.87
CA ALA A 300 -16.53 -2.60 -23.27
C ALA A 300 -16.42 -3.02 -24.74
N LEU A 301 -15.65 -2.25 -25.51
CA LEU A 301 -15.38 -2.52 -26.91
C LEU A 301 -13.89 -2.74 -27.10
N CYS A 302 -13.52 -3.85 -27.72
CA CYS A 302 -12.12 -4.14 -28.05
C CYS A 302 -11.94 -4.26 -29.55
N GLY A 303 -10.89 -3.61 -30.07
CA GLY A 303 -10.58 -3.60 -31.50
C GLY A 303 -9.27 -2.88 -31.80
N ARG A 304 -8.94 -2.78 -33.08
CA ARG A 304 -7.82 -1.95 -33.55
C ARG A 304 -8.20 -0.47 -33.55
N HIS A 305 -7.20 0.42 -33.64
CA HIS A 305 -7.40 1.86 -33.70
C HIS A 305 -8.46 2.25 -34.75
N ASP A 306 -8.29 1.79 -35.99
CA ASP A 306 -9.17 2.15 -37.10
C ASP A 306 -10.61 1.63 -36.91
N GLU A 307 -10.75 0.40 -36.43
CA GLU A 307 -12.06 -0.21 -36.14
C GLU A 307 -12.82 0.54 -35.04
N LEU A 308 -12.10 1.01 -34.01
CA LEU A 308 -12.70 1.75 -32.90
C LEU A 308 -13.04 3.19 -33.27
N MET A 309 -12.27 3.80 -34.17
CA MET A 309 -12.62 5.09 -34.76
C MET A 309 -13.95 5.03 -35.52
N GLU A 310 -14.32 3.89 -36.08
CA GLU A 310 -15.63 3.71 -36.72
C GLU A 310 -16.73 3.33 -35.74
N ARG A 311 -16.44 2.44 -34.78
CA ARG A 311 -17.44 1.75 -33.96
C ARG A 311 -17.73 2.41 -32.61
N SER A 312 -16.81 3.22 -32.07
CA SER A 312 -16.93 3.79 -30.73
C SER A 312 -16.97 5.33 -30.80
N PRO A 313 -18.14 5.95 -30.53
CA PRO A 313 -18.25 7.40 -30.38
C PRO A 313 -17.30 7.92 -29.31
N LEU A 314 -17.26 7.27 -28.15
CA LEU A 314 -16.36 7.62 -27.05
C LEU A 314 -14.90 7.61 -27.50
N TYR A 315 -14.46 6.57 -28.24
CA TYR A 315 -13.07 6.52 -28.71
C TYR A 315 -12.72 7.66 -29.68
N ARG A 316 -13.65 8.03 -30.58
CA ARG A 316 -13.48 9.19 -31.46
C ARG A 316 -13.35 10.48 -30.68
N ASP A 317 -14.21 10.69 -29.68
CA ASP A 317 -14.21 11.88 -28.85
C ASP A 317 -12.91 11.98 -28.05
N LEU A 318 -12.47 10.85 -27.46
CA LEU A 318 -11.19 10.74 -26.76
C LEU A 318 -9.98 10.98 -27.68
N ASN A 319 -10.08 10.68 -28.98
CA ASN A 319 -9.02 10.92 -29.95
C ASN A 319 -9.04 12.37 -30.50
N GLY A 320 -10.22 12.99 -30.61
CA GLY A 320 -10.38 14.37 -31.07
C GLY A 320 -9.99 15.43 -30.03
N ALA A 321 -10.08 15.10 -28.74
CA ALA A 321 -9.85 16.05 -27.65
C ALA A 321 -8.37 16.39 -27.37
N GLY A 322 -7.39 15.76 -28.05
CA GLY A 322 -5.96 16.10 -27.99
C GLY A 322 -5.23 15.80 -26.68
N GLU A 323 -5.83 16.05 -25.53
CA GLU A 323 -5.33 15.76 -24.18
C GLU A 323 -6.52 15.45 -23.27
N TRP A 324 -6.50 14.30 -22.58
CA TRP A 324 -7.52 14.00 -21.58
C TRP A 324 -7.24 14.82 -20.32
N GLY A 325 -7.73 16.06 -20.30
CA GLY A 325 -7.52 16.94 -19.15
C GLY A 325 -7.72 18.42 -19.44
N ALA A 326 -8.89 18.82 -19.90
CA ALA A 326 -9.40 20.15 -19.60
C ALA A 326 -10.70 19.97 -18.81
N ALA A 327 -10.64 20.20 -17.50
CA ALA A 327 -11.85 20.40 -16.72
C ALA A 327 -12.61 21.59 -17.33
N PRO A 328 -13.94 21.52 -17.51
CA PRO A 328 -14.73 22.73 -17.66
C PRO A 328 -14.64 23.52 -16.35
N ASP A 329 -14.45 24.83 -16.47
CA ASP A 329 -14.29 25.79 -15.39
C ASP A 329 -15.22 25.55 -14.20
N GLU A 330 -14.66 25.74 -13.00
CA GLU A 330 -15.37 25.78 -11.73
C GLU A 330 -16.49 26.83 -11.76
N GLU A 331 -17.74 26.39 -11.88
CA GLU A 331 -18.86 27.09 -11.26
C GLU A 331 -20.06 26.13 -11.04
N ALA A 332 -20.37 25.93 -9.75
CA ALA A 332 -21.60 25.31 -9.22
C ALA A 332 -21.77 23.78 -9.31
N ALA A 333 -20.91 23.03 -8.63
CA ALA A 333 -21.34 21.82 -7.92
C ALA A 333 -20.52 21.66 -6.64
N VAL A 334 -21.13 21.91 -5.48
CA VAL A 334 -20.53 21.59 -4.18
C VAL A 334 -20.51 20.07 -4.05
N SER A 335 -19.49 19.43 -4.61
CA SER A 335 -19.16 18.03 -4.36
C SER A 335 -18.40 17.96 -3.05
N HIS A 336 -19.03 17.37 -2.04
CA HIS A 336 -18.37 17.00 -0.80
C HIS A 336 -17.13 16.14 -1.12
N PRO A 337 -15.99 16.35 -0.43
CA PRO A 337 -14.82 15.51 -0.62
C PRO A 337 -15.22 14.05 -0.37
N PRO A 338 -14.63 13.07 -1.08
CA PRO A 338 -14.85 11.66 -0.79
C PRO A 338 -14.60 11.47 0.70
N LEU A 339 -15.63 10.99 1.41
CA LEU A 339 -15.53 10.64 2.81
C LEU A 339 -14.29 9.76 2.94
N SER A 340 -13.30 10.24 3.70
CA SER A 340 -12.22 9.39 4.20
C SER A 340 -12.86 8.10 4.69
N LEU A 341 -12.25 6.96 4.32
CA LEU A 341 -12.61 5.63 4.81
C LEU A 341 -12.99 5.77 6.28
N ARG A 342 -14.29 5.71 6.56
CA ARG A 342 -14.80 5.78 7.93
C ARG A 342 -14.21 4.55 8.61
N ASP A 343 -13.19 4.80 9.42
CA ASP A 343 -12.67 3.84 10.37
C ASP A 343 -13.88 3.25 11.14
N PRO A 344 -14.18 1.95 10.96
CA PRO A 344 -15.28 1.32 11.67
C PRO A 344 -15.07 1.31 13.20
N TYR A 345 -13.92 1.79 13.68
CA TYR A 345 -13.54 1.83 15.10
C TYR A 345 -13.36 3.23 15.72
N ARG A 346 -13.67 4.33 15.01
CA ARG A 346 -13.61 5.72 15.55
C ARG A 346 -12.28 6.05 16.26
N VAL A 347 -11.15 5.82 15.62
CA VAL A 347 -9.85 6.34 16.06
C VAL A 347 -9.40 7.41 15.07
N ASP A 348 -9.34 8.65 15.53
CA ASP A 348 -8.88 9.80 14.75
C ASP A 348 -7.35 9.72 14.60
N PRO A 349 -6.77 9.59 13.39
CA PRO A 349 -5.32 9.51 13.20
C PRO A 349 -4.62 10.87 13.33
N VAL A 350 -5.38 11.96 13.55
CA VAL A 350 -4.83 13.30 13.74
C VAL A 350 -4.70 13.60 15.24
N PRO A 351 -3.49 13.87 15.77
CA PRO A 351 -3.34 14.35 17.13
C PRO A 351 -3.96 15.75 17.23
N ARG A 352 -5.12 15.87 17.88
CA ARG A 352 -5.74 17.17 18.18
C ARG A 352 -4.98 17.84 19.33
N PRO A 353 -4.55 19.10 19.20
CA PRO A 353 -3.97 19.84 20.31
C PRO A 353 -5.11 20.23 21.26
N GLY A 354 -5.15 19.63 22.44
CA GLY A 354 -6.12 20.02 23.46
C GLY A 354 -6.66 18.87 24.31
N LEU A 355 -5.79 18.22 25.08
CA LEU A 355 -6.18 17.59 26.34
C LEU A 355 -5.21 18.07 27.43
N PRO A 356 -5.70 18.41 28.63
CA PRO A 356 -4.89 19.06 29.65
C PRO A 356 -4.06 18.02 30.38
N GLY A 357 -2.74 18.16 30.29
CA GLY A 357 -1.79 17.42 31.12
C GLY A 357 -0.83 16.55 30.31
N ASP A 358 0.07 17.18 29.56
CA ASP A 358 1.39 16.59 29.41
C ASP A 358 2.46 17.68 29.41
N ARG A 359 3.41 17.54 30.33
CA ARG A 359 4.47 18.52 30.60
C ARG A 359 5.61 18.26 29.63
N GLY A 360 5.71 19.14 28.64
CA GLY A 360 6.96 19.66 28.07
C GLY A 360 7.99 18.66 27.57
N HIS A 361 8.00 18.42 26.26
CA HIS A 361 9.22 18.40 25.46
C HIS A 361 8.85 18.76 24.01
N VAL A 362 9.07 20.02 23.64
CA VAL A 362 9.05 20.50 22.25
C VAL A 362 10.50 20.59 21.80
N VAL A 363 10.95 19.69 20.93
CA VAL A 363 12.21 19.87 20.19
C VAL A 363 11.85 20.47 18.84
N ALA A 364 12.02 21.78 18.72
CA ALA A 364 12.00 22.47 17.44
C ALA A 364 13.40 22.36 16.81
N HIS A 365 13.57 21.63 15.71
CA HIS A 365 14.77 21.75 14.90
C HIS A 365 14.54 22.79 13.81
N ARG A 366 15.02 24.01 14.08
CA ARG A 366 15.23 25.07 13.10
C ARG A 366 16.63 24.88 12.49
N SER A 367 16.73 25.18 11.19
CA SER A 367 17.95 25.26 10.37
C SER A 367 19.07 26.09 11.02
N VAL A 368 20.31 25.59 10.98
CA VAL A 368 21.51 26.36 11.37
C VAL A 368 22.46 26.44 10.18
N GLY A 369 22.53 27.63 9.59
CA GLY A 369 23.70 28.13 8.89
C GLY A 369 24.57 28.97 9.83
N GLN A 370 25.88 28.90 9.61
CA GLN A 370 26.95 29.88 9.93
C GLN A 370 26.74 30.88 11.09
N MET A 371 27.61 30.84 12.11
CA MET A 371 28.75 31.76 12.30
C MET A 371 29.44 31.59 13.67
N GLU A 372 30.77 31.71 13.62
CA GLU A 372 31.70 32.31 14.59
C GLU A 372 31.78 31.80 16.05
N ALA A 373 32.95 31.24 16.38
CA ALA A 373 33.45 31.13 17.74
C ALA A 373 34.57 32.17 17.97
N VAL A 374 34.31 33.12 18.87
CA VAL A 374 35.31 33.98 19.51
C VAL A 374 35.79 33.28 20.79
N GLY A 375 37.10 33.41 21.06
CA GLY A 375 37.85 32.81 22.17
C GLY A 375 37.34 33.19 23.57
N ASP A 376 37.98 32.77 24.66
CA ASP A 376 39.40 33.00 24.89
C ASP A 376 39.87 32.32 26.20
N LEU A 377 41.21 32.19 26.34
CA LEU A 377 42.03 32.02 27.55
C LEU A 377 41.96 30.70 28.35
N GLY A 378 43.07 30.03 28.65
CA GLY A 378 44.47 30.33 28.37
C GLY A 378 45.45 29.45 29.15
N ASP A 379 46.74 29.74 28.90
CA ASP A 379 47.91 29.54 29.75
C ASP A 379 48.71 28.22 29.62
N ARG A 380 49.79 28.19 28.80
CA ARG A 380 51.17 28.54 29.23
C ARG A 380 52.28 28.12 28.24
N ARG A 381 53.03 29.15 27.85
CA ARG A 381 54.52 29.27 27.74
C ARG A 381 55.33 28.46 26.70
N ALA A 382 55.63 29.20 25.61
CA ALA A 382 56.90 29.51 24.91
C ALA A 382 58.26 29.28 25.65
N PRO A 383 59.47 29.60 25.08
CA PRO A 383 59.79 30.22 23.76
C PRO A 383 61.06 29.73 23.00
N GLY A 384 61.20 30.21 21.74
CA GLY A 384 62.45 30.35 20.96
C GLY A 384 62.85 29.11 20.16
N GLY A 385 63.25 29.16 18.89
CA GLY A 385 63.65 30.22 17.97
C GLY A 385 64.50 29.53 16.88
N GLU A 386 64.33 29.95 15.62
CA GLU A 386 65.09 29.59 14.40
C GLU A 386 65.14 28.12 13.93
#